data_AF-A0AAD4BAV7-F1
#
_entry.id   AF-A0AAD4BAV7-F1
#
_cell.length_a   1.000
_cell.length_b   1.000
_cell.length_c   1.000
_cell.angle_alpha   90.00
_cell.angle_beta   90.00
_cell.angle_gamma   90.00
#
_symmetry.space_group_name_H-M   'P 1'
#
loop_
_entity.id
_entity.type
_entity.pdbx_description
1 polymer ?
#
loop_
_entity_poly.entity_id
_entity_poly.type
_entity_poly.pdbx_seq_one_letter_code
_entity_poly.pdbx_strand_id
1 'polypeptide(L)'
;LTTENAYPDRIEQVKWAKEAWAEGCKVCDMQINFNNEIIQLITNRTWHLTSELKTKIQPLTEAIYGFESSTKRAVQHDCALILNIAVVTMQSLGDPENNIPRSGLYENKIIQKAINISFYKNKRDEGVLYPEYFQPFPMAGVALILTVVGVEACINEWSSGDRNDIPFNEPTFQPVYQNHLNQLQKFAALTKDHEIMPKLLSHLDNNGRRHAKVDIVTNVAHKRTLQADAIAAAIWEFEIWNGNFSEDEE
;
A
#
# COMPACT_ATOMS: atom_id res chain seq x y z
N LEU A 1 6.99 -11.19 10.39
CA LEU A 1 7.33 -9.75 10.57
C LEU A 1 6.13 -8.87 10.22
N THR A 2 5.83 -8.63 8.94
CA THR A 2 4.66 -7.82 8.50
C THR A 2 3.31 -8.31 9.02
N THR A 3 3.24 -9.60 9.37
CA THR A 3 2.03 -10.29 9.78
C THR A 3 1.77 -10.19 11.28
N GLU A 4 2.81 -9.91 12.07
CA GLU A 4 2.75 -9.90 13.54
C GLU A 4 3.16 -8.54 14.13
N ASN A 5 4.37 -8.06 13.84
CA ASN A 5 4.90 -6.75 14.23
C ASN A 5 6.00 -6.34 13.24
N ALA A 6 5.88 -5.16 12.64
CA ALA A 6 6.90 -4.66 11.70
C ALA A 6 8.17 -4.17 12.42
N TYR A 7 8.07 -3.80 13.69
CA TYR A 7 9.17 -3.31 14.52
C TYR A 7 9.28 -4.09 15.84
N PRO A 8 9.61 -5.39 15.77
CA PRO A 8 9.82 -6.23 16.93
C PRO A 8 11.07 -5.82 17.71
N ASP A 9 11.07 -6.05 19.02
CA ASP A 9 12.26 -5.83 19.84
C ASP A 9 13.37 -6.86 19.50
N ARG A 10 14.58 -6.67 20.05
CA ARG A 10 15.72 -7.55 19.74
C ARG A 10 15.48 -9.01 20.13
N ILE A 11 14.69 -9.27 21.17
CA ILE A 11 14.39 -10.63 21.64
C ILE A 11 13.41 -11.29 20.66
N GLU A 12 12.35 -10.57 20.28
CA GLU A 12 11.37 -10.98 19.29
C GLU A 12 12.02 -11.23 17.91
N GLN A 13 12.89 -10.32 17.46
CA GLN A 13 13.66 -10.46 16.21
C GLN A 13 14.46 -11.75 16.17
N VAL A 14 15.22 -12.05 17.24
CA VAL A 14 16.03 -13.26 17.32
C VAL A 14 15.16 -14.51 17.35
N LYS A 15 14.03 -14.47 18.06
CA LYS A 15 13.07 -15.58 18.12
C LYS A 15 12.49 -15.88 16.73
N TRP A 16 11.94 -14.88 16.07
CA TRP A 16 11.34 -15.03 14.74
C TRP A 16 12.34 -15.41 13.67
N ALA A 17 13.57 -14.88 13.73
CA ALA A 17 14.62 -15.29 12.80
C ALA A 17 14.95 -16.78 12.93
N LYS A 18 14.96 -17.32 14.15
CA LYS A 18 15.18 -18.75 14.39
C LYS A 18 14.00 -19.59 13.91
N GLU A 19 12.77 -19.15 14.14
CA GLU A 19 11.56 -19.84 13.69
C GLU A 19 11.49 -19.89 12.16
N ALA A 20 11.70 -18.76 11.48
CA ALA A 20 11.72 -18.67 10.02
C ALA A 20 12.87 -19.50 9.41
N TRP A 21 14.05 -19.51 10.03
CA TRP A 21 15.16 -20.35 9.57
C TRP A 21 14.85 -21.84 9.72
N ALA A 22 14.27 -22.25 10.85
CA ALA A 22 13.90 -23.63 11.08
C ALA A 22 12.83 -24.09 10.08
N GLU A 23 11.86 -23.23 9.75
CA GLU A 23 10.86 -23.51 8.71
C GLU A 23 11.50 -23.64 7.32
N GLY A 24 12.38 -22.71 6.93
CA GLY A 24 13.11 -22.80 5.66
C GLY A 24 13.97 -24.05 5.55
N CYS A 25 14.64 -24.45 6.64
CA CYS A 25 15.40 -25.70 6.71
C CYS A 25 14.51 -26.93 6.49
N LYS A 26 13.31 -26.96 7.09
CA LYS A 26 12.34 -28.05 6.90
C LYS A 26 11.86 -28.12 5.44
N VAL A 27 11.55 -26.99 4.82
CA VAL A 27 11.07 -26.93 3.43
C VAL A 27 12.15 -27.39 2.45
N CYS A 28 13.41 -27.04 2.71
CA CYS A 28 14.54 -27.41 1.86
C CYS A 28 15.17 -28.78 2.19
N ASP A 29 14.65 -29.49 3.20
CA ASP A 29 15.23 -30.73 3.75
C ASP A 29 16.72 -30.58 4.11
N MET A 30 17.07 -29.45 4.74
CA MET A 30 18.42 -29.12 5.17
C MET A 30 18.52 -29.09 6.71
N GLN A 31 19.66 -29.50 7.26
CA GLN A 31 19.93 -29.46 8.70
C GLN A 31 21.08 -28.49 8.99
N ILE A 32 20.81 -27.19 8.82
CA ILE A 32 21.79 -26.13 9.10
C ILE A 32 21.45 -25.45 10.42
N ASN A 33 22.41 -25.46 11.35
CA ASN A 33 22.28 -24.72 12.61
C ASN A 33 22.27 -23.21 12.36
N PHE A 34 21.45 -22.48 13.12
CA PHE A 34 21.48 -21.03 13.11
C PHE A 34 22.81 -20.51 13.69
N ASN A 35 23.35 -19.45 13.10
CA ASN A 35 24.46 -18.69 13.66
C ASN A 35 24.07 -17.20 13.72
N ASN A 36 24.93 -16.36 14.31
CA ASN A 36 24.65 -14.93 14.45
C ASN A 36 24.54 -14.22 13.09
N GLU A 37 25.26 -14.68 12.07
CA GLU A 37 25.25 -14.09 10.73
C GLU A 37 23.91 -14.34 10.01
N ILE A 38 23.37 -15.55 10.10
CA ILE A 38 22.05 -15.91 9.56
C ILE A 38 20.97 -15.11 10.25
N ILE A 39 21.03 -14.99 11.58
CA ILE A 39 20.07 -14.18 12.33
C ILE A 39 20.13 -12.73 11.86
N GLN A 40 21.33 -12.14 11.76
CA GLN A 40 21.51 -10.78 11.25
C GLN A 40 20.98 -10.61 9.83
N LEU A 41 21.22 -11.59 8.94
CA LEU A 41 20.76 -11.54 7.56
C LEU A 41 19.23 -11.54 7.48
N ILE A 42 18.56 -12.34 8.31
CA ILE A 42 17.09 -12.39 8.38
C ILE A 42 16.54 -11.10 9.00
N THR A 43 17.15 -10.57 10.05
CA THR A 43 16.68 -9.32 10.68
C THR A 43 16.89 -8.09 9.79
N ASN A 44 17.99 -8.05 9.02
CA ASN A 44 18.27 -6.96 8.07
C ASN A 44 17.24 -6.88 6.94
N ARG A 45 16.61 -8.00 6.55
CA ARG A 45 15.54 -7.99 5.54
C ARG A 45 14.34 -7.12 5.94
N THR A 46 14.08 -6.92 7.24
CA THR A 46 12.99 -6.04 7.70
C THR A 46 13.16 -4.61 7.21
N TRP A 47 14.40 -4.11 7.28
CA TRP A 47 14.79 -2.78 6.80
C TRP A 47 14.69 -2.65 5.28
N HIS A 48 15.04 -3.73 4.58
CA HIS A 48 14.93 -3.76 3.12
C HIS A 48 13.47 -3.70 2.69
N LEU A 49 12.59 -4.41 3.42
CA LEU A 49 11.17 -4.45 3.11
C LEU A 49 10.53 -3.06 3.20
N THR A 50 10.75 -2.31 4.28
CA THR A 50 10.17 -0.97 4.44
C THR A 50 10.64 0.00 3.36
N SER A 51 11.95 -0.01 3.05
CA SER A 51 12.51 0.79 1.96
C SER A 51 11.95 0.41 0.58
N GLU A 52 11.74 -0.89 0.35
CA GLU A 52 11.09 -1.40 -0.87
C GLU A 52 9.63 -0.94 -0.95
N LEU A 53 8.89 -0.99 0.17
CA LEU A 53 7.52 -0.50 0.27
C LEU A 53 7.45 1.00 -0.04
N LYS A 54 8.35 1.83 0.52
CA LYS A 54 8.47 3.27 0.20
C LYS A 54 8.57 3.46 -1.30
N THR A 55 9.56 2.82 -1.92
CA THR A 55 9.88 2.98 -3.34
C THR A 55 8.68 2.62 -4.23
N LYS A 56 7.91 1.59 -3.86
CA LYS A 56 6.70 1.19 -4.60
C LYS A 56 5.52 2.14 -4.37
N ILE A 57 5.29 2.56 -3.13
CA ILE A 57 4.12 3.34 -2.71
C ILE A 57 4.27 4.83 -3.06
N GLN A 58 5.50 5.32 -3.18
CA GLN A 58 5.75 6.73 -3.46
C GLN A 58 5.05 7.26 -4.74
N PRO A 59 5.32 6.70 -5.93
CA PRO A 59 4.68 7.17 -7.17
C PRO A 59 3.16 6.96 -7.15
N LEU A 60 2.68 5.97 -6.41
CA LEU A 60 1.24 5.74 -6.24
C LEU A 60 0.57 6.88 -5.47
N THR A 61 1.26 7.42 -4.46
CA THR A 61 0.75 8.50 -3.61
C THR A 61 0.71 9.81 -4.37
N GLU A 62 1.77 10.13 -5.12
CA GLU A 62 1.83 11.29 -6.02
C GLU A 62 0.66 11.27 -7.01
N ALA A 63 0.43 10.14 -7.69
CA ALA A 63 -0.65 9.99 -8.65
C ALA A 63 -2.06 10.05 -8.03
N ILE A 64 -2.26 9.57 -6.80
CA ILE A 64 -3.57 9.55 -6.15
C ILE A 64 -3.99 10.93 -5.63
N TYR A 65 -3.03 11.70 -5.13
CA TYR A 65 -3.28 13.00 -4.51
C TYR A 65 -2.94 14.19 -5.42
N GLY A 66 -2.41 13.93 -6.63
CA GLY A 66 -2.09 14.98 -7.59
C GLY A 66 -0.89 15.82 -7.17
N PHE A 67 0.08 15.23 -6.46
CA PHE A 67 1.31 15.93 -6.14
C PHE A 67 2.16 16.07 -7.41
N GLU A 68 2.12 17.26 -8.00
CA GLU A 68 2.95 17.64 -9.13
C GLU A 68 4.08 18.54 -8.65
N SER A 69 5.29 18.35 -9.18
CA SER A 69 6.40 19.29 -9.04
C SER A 69 6.12 20.54 -9.89
N SER A 70 5.05 21.28 -9.60
CA SER A 70 4.75 22.56 -10.26
C SER A 70 5.21 23.72 -9.38
N THR A 71 5.75 24.77 -10.00
CA THR A 71 6.20 26.00 -9.32
C THR A 71 5.05 26.88 -8.81
N LYS A 72 3.79 26.43 -8.93
CA LYS A 72 2.60 27.21 -8.58
C LYS A 72 2.26 27.04 -7.09
N ARG A 73 2.55 28.07 -6.29
CA ARG A 73 2.25 28.17 -4.83
C ARG A 73 0.82 27.83 -4.40
N ALA A 74 -0.16 27.90 -5.30
CA ALA A 74 -1.56 27.57 -4.98
C ALA A 74 -1.76 26.08 -4.66
N VAL A 75 -1.03 25.17 -5.35
CA VAL A 75 -1.08 23.71 -5.10
C VAL A 75 -0.42 23.36 -3.76
N GLN A 76 0.56 24.16 -3.34
CA GLN A 76 1.36 23.94 -2.13
C GLN A 76 0.57 24.15 -0.83
N HIS A 77 -0.40 25.08 -0.81
CA HIS A 77 -1.18 25.40 0.39
C HIS A 77 -2.26 24.35 0.70
N ASP A 78 -2.83 23.71 -0.33
CA ASP A 78 -3.81 22.64 -0.16
C ASP A 78 -3.16 21.32 0.30
N CYS A 79 -1.88 21.09 -0.06
CA CYS A 79 -1.10 19.93 0.39
C CYS A 79 -0.86 19.91 1.91
N ALA A 80 -0.72 21.09 2.55
CA ALA A 80 -0.51 21.16 4.00
C ALA A 80 -1.80 20.87 4.81
N LEU A 81 -2.98 21.12 4.25
CA LEU A 81 -4.28 20.74 4.83
C LEU A 81 -4.56 19.22 4.69
N ILE A 82 -3.90 18.56 3.74
CA ILE A 82 -4.00 17.12 3.42
C ILE A 82 -3.23 16.23 4.43
N LEU A 83 -2.45 16.80 5.36
CA LEU A 83 -1.60 16.10 6.33
C LEU A 83 -2.33 15.41 7.50
N ASN A 84 -3.66 15.26 7.45
CA ASN A 84 -4.39 14.58 8.52
C ASN A 84 -4.38 13.06 8.28
N ILE A 85 -4.19 12.27 9.34
CA ILE A 85 -4.46 10.81 9.35
C ILE A 85 -5.83 10.50 8.72
N ALA A 86 -6.81 11.40 8.87
CA ALA A 86 -8.12 11.29 8.24
C ALA A 86 -8.04 11.17 6.71
N VAL A 87 -7.10 11.83 6.02
CA VAL A 87 -6.99 11.75 4.56
C VAL A 87 -6.53 10.36 4.13
N VAL A 88 -5.52 9.80 4.80
CA VAL A 88 -4.98 8.47 4.43
C VAL A 88 -5.85 7.32 4.91
N THR A 89 -6.72 7.56 5.90
CA THR A 89 -7.59 6.53 6.46
C THR A 89 -9.02 6.56 5.90
N MET A 90 -9.61 7.74 5.69
CA MET A 90 -11.01 7.83 5.25
C MET A 90 -11.16 7.65 3.75
N GLN A 91 -12.23 6.97 3.33
CA GLN A 91 -12.67 6.93 1.95
C GLN A 91 -13.22 8.29 1.50
N SER A 92 -13.97 8.97 2.38
CA SER A 92 -14.49 10.31 2.16
C SER A 92 -14.34 11.17 3.40
N LEU A 93 -13.79 12.38 3.22
CA LEU A 93 -13.66 13.39 4.28
C LEU A 93 -14.98 14.08 4.63
N GLY A 94 -16.05 13.78 3.88
CA GLY A 94 -17.33 14.46 4.01
C GLY A 94 -17.25 15.93 3.62
N ASP A 95 -18.26 16.68 4.02
CA ASP A 95 -18.37 18.12 3.82
C ASP A 95 -19.10 18.73 5.04
N PRO A 96 -18.34 19.34 5.98
CA PRO A 96 -18.92 19.94 7.17
C PRO A 96 -19.91 21.07 6.87
N GLU A 97 -19.70 21.83 5.79
CA GLU A 97 -20.57 22.95 5.42
C GLU A 97 -21.95 22.45 4.94
N ASN A 98 -21.95 21.30 4.28
CA ASN A 98 -23.16 20.64 3.80
C ASN A 98 -23.67 19.51 4.71
N ASN A 99 -23.15 19.40 5.95
CA ASN A 99 -23.48 18.34 6.92
C ASN A 99 -23.30 16.91 6.39
N ILE A 100 -22.36 16.70 5.47
CA ILE A 100 -22.03 15.38 4.94
C ILE A 100 -20.97 14.76 5.85
N PRO A 101 -21.26 13.64 6.54
CA PRO A 101 -20.31 13.04 7.47
C PRO A 101 -19.13 12.37 6.74
N ARG A 102 -18.01 12.26 7.44
CA ARG A 102 -16.88 11.39 7.04
C ARG A 102 -17.34 9.95 6.96
N SER A 103 -16.78 9.19 6.02
CA SER A 103 -17.13 7.77 5.84
C SER A 103 -15.96 6.92 5.34
N GLY A 104 -16.07 5.61 5.54
CA GLY A 104 -15.11 4.61 5.11
C GLY A 104 -13.76 4.70 5.83
N LEU A 105 -13.77 4.66 7.17
CA LEU A 105 -12.53 4.63 7.95
C LEU A 105 -11.72 3.35 7.63
N TYR A 106 -10.47 3.54 7.25
CA TYR A 106 -9.54 2.55 6.69
C TYR A 106 -9.92 1.98 5.30
N GLU A 107 -10.81 2.65 4.58
CA GLU A 107 -11.24 2.26 3.23
C GLU A 107 -10.72 3.20 2.14
N ASN A 108 -9.74 4.06 2.44
CA ASN A 108 -9.08 4.86 1.41
C ASN A 108 -8.49 3.96 0.32
N LYS A 109 -8.77 4.28 -0.95
CA LYS A 109 -8.29 3.56 -2.13
C LYS A 109 -6.77 3.32 -2.15
N ILE A 110 -5.98 4.20 -1.52
CA ILE A 110 -4.53 4.04 -1.45
C ILE A 110 -4.12 2.83 -0.64
N ILE A 111 -4.87 2.45 0.40
CA ILE A 111 -4.55 1.31 1.27
C ILE A 111 -4.60 0.02 0.45
N GLN A 112 -5.69 -0.23 -0.27
CA GLN A 112 -5.80 -1.41 -1.13
C GLN A 112 -4.78 -1.40 -2.27
N LYS A 113 -4.56 -0.24 -2.92
CA LYS A 113 -3.59 -0.13 -4.02
C LYS A 113 -2.17 -0.39 -3.53
N ALA A 114 -1.80 0.12 -2.36
CA ALA A 114 -0.51 -0.12 -1.72
C ALA A 114 -0.34 -1.60 -1.34
N ILE A 115 -1.36 -2.22 -0.74
CA ILE A 115 -1.35 -3.67 -0.44
C ILE A 115 -1.16 -4.49 -1.72
N ASN A 116 -1.85 -4.12 -2.80
CA ASN A 116 -1.77 -4.83 -4.07
C ASN A 116 -0.37 -4.80 -4.67
N ILE A 117 0.27 -3.63 -4.76
CA ILE A 117 1.63 -3.53 -5.34
C ILE A 117 2.71 -4.15 -4.46
N SER A 118 2.43 -4.29 -3.16
CA SER A 118 3.39 -4.75 -2.16
C SER A 118 3.33 -6.25 -1.89
N PHE A 119 2.14 -6.84 -1.82
CA PHE A 119 1.93 -8.22 -1.37
C PHE A 119 1.10 -9.08 -2.35
N TYR A 120 0.47 -8.47 -3.37
CA TYR A 120 -0.47 -9.16 -4.26
C TYR A 120 -0.34 -8.74 -5.73
N LYS A 121 0.84 -8.32 -6.20
CA LYS A 121 1.04 -7.87 -7.59
C LYS A 121 0.79 -9.02 -8.57
N ASN A 122 1.15 -10.24 -8.17
CA ASN A 122 0.98 -11.44 -8.98
C ASN A 122 0.91 -12.71 -8.11
N LYS A 123 0.69 -13.87 -8.75
CA LYS A 123 0.51 -15.17 -8.07
C LYS A 123 1.74 -15.66 -7.29
N ARG A 124 2.91 -15.03 -7.45
CA ARG A 124 4.17 -15.40 -6.78
C ARG A 124 4.51 -14.49 -5.61
N ASP A 125 3.68 -13.50 -5.31
CA ASP A 125 3.93 -12.61 -4.19
C ASP A 125 3.49 -13.27 -2.87
N GLU A 126 4.03 -12.76 -1.77
CA GLU A 126 3.96 -13.36 -0.44
C GLU A 126 2.52 -13.51 0.05
N GLY A 127 1.64 -12.54 -0.22
CA GLY A 127 0.24 -12.61 0.17
C GLY A 127 -0.54 -13.74 -0.50
N VAL A 128 -0.05 -14.22 -1.66
CA VAL A 128 -0.63 -15.36 -2.37
C VAL A 128 0.01 -16.67 -1.92
N LEU A 129 1.35 -16.69 -1.82
CA LEU A 129 2.11 -17.90 -1.53
C LEU A 129 1.97 -18.40 -0.09
N TYR A 130 1.75 -17.49 0.86
CA TYR A 130 1.70 -17.81 2.28
C TYR A 130 0.35 -17.45 2.91
N PRO A 131 -0.76 -18.11 2.50
CA PRO A 131 -2.10 -17.80 3.00
C PRO A 131 -2.23 -17.90 4.52
N GLU A 132 -1.47 -18.80 5.16
CA GLU A 132 -1.44 -19.00 6.60
C GLU A 132 -1.08 -17.73 7.40
N TYR A 133 -0.33 -16.81 6.79
CA TYR A 133 0.04 -15.54 7.43
C TYR A 133 -0.77 -14.35 6.91
N PHE A 134 -1.33 -14.44 5.69
CA PHE A 134 -1.97 -13.33 5.00
C PHE A 134 -3.50 -13.45 4.84
N GLN A 135 -4.13 -14.53 5.32
CA GLN A 135 -5.58 -14.72 5.24
C GLN A 135 -6.23 -14.86 6.64
N PRO A 136 -7.06 -13.88 7.06
CA PRO A 136 -7.29 -12.59 6.43
C PRO A 136 -6.05 -11.70 6.48
N PHE A 137 -6.03 -10.59 5.71
CA PHE A 137 -4.84 -9.74 5.65
C PHE A 137 -4.45 -9.24 7.05
N PRO A 138 -3.18 -9.27 7.45
CA PRO A 138 -2.79 -9.00 8.82
C PRO A 138 -3.00 -7.52 9.18
N MET A 139 -3.55 -7.27 10.37
CA MET A 139 -3.69 -5.91 10.92
C MET A 139 -2.34 -5.20 11.03
N ALA A 140 -1.29 -5.93 11.41
CA ALA A 140 0.08 -5.42 11.45
C ALA A 140 0.55 -4.95 10.06
N GLY A 141 0.10 -5.62 8.99
CA GLY A 141 0.37 -5.23 7.60
C GLY A 141 -0.37 -3.95 7.22
N VAL A 142 -1.62 -3.77 7.68
CA VAL A 142 -2.37 -2.51 7.48
C VAL A 142 -1.68 -1.37 8.21
N ALA A 143 -1.28 -1.56 9.46
CA ALA A 143 -0.52 -0.57 10.23
C ALA A 143 0.77 -0.17 9.50
N LEU A 144 1.51 -1.15 8.97
CA LEU A 144 2.73 -0.89 8.21
C LEU A 144 2.46 -0.10 6.94
N ILE A 145 1.42 -0.45 6.17
CA ILE A 145 1.03 0.30 4.98
C ILE A 145 0.62 1.73 5.35
N LEU A 146 -0.14 1.93 6.43
CA LEU A 146 -0.48 3.27 6.91
C LEU A 146 0.74 4.07 7.36
N THR A 147 1.73 3.43 7.98
CA THR A 147 3.01 4.05 8.32
C THR A 147 3.78 4.44 7.08
N VAL A 148 3.87 3.57 6.07
CA VAL A 148 4.59 3.91 4.83
C VAL A 148 3.84 4.98 4.04
N VAL A 149 2.50 4.92 4.00
CA VAL A 149 1.65 5.92 3.36
C VAL A 149 1.57 7.23 4.16
N GLY A 150 1.89 7.24 5.46
CA GLY A 150 1.65 8.34 6.41
C GLY A 150 2.91 8.98 7.03
N VAL A 151 3.91 8.18 7.43
CA VAL A 151 5.24 8.62 7.90
C VAL A 151 6.18 8.83 6.74
N GLU A 152 6.18 7.86 5.84
CA GLU A 152 6.93 7.86 4.57
C GLU A 152 6.11 8.43 3.43
N ALA A 153 4.94 8.96 3.76
CA ALA A 153 4.12 9.65 2.83
C ALA A 153 4.99 10.68 2.14
N CYS A 154 5.14 10.49 0.84
CA CYS A 154 4.92 11.56 -0.12
C CYS A 154 4.12 12.73 0.47
N ILE A 155 3.06 12.52 1.25
CA ILE A 155 2.39 13.64 1.92
C ILE A 155 3.32 14.47 2.85
N ASN A 156 4.11 13.86 3.75
CA ASN A 156 5.06 14.59 4.61
C ASN A 156 6.24 15.14 3.82
N GLU A 157 6.76 14.40 2.84
CA GLU A 157 7.81 14.88 1.93
C GLU A 157 7.37 16.15 1.19
N TRP A 158 6.06 16.30 0.96
CA TRP A 158 5.44 17.42 0.28
C TRP A 158 4.77 18.41 1.24
N SER A 159 4.98 18.29 2.55
CA SER A 159 4.38 19.16 3.58
C SER A 159 4.76 20.63 3.44
N SER A 160 5.93 20.91 2.87
CA SER A 160 6.42 22.26 2.55
C SER A 160 5.99 22.76 1.17
N GLY A 161 5.26 21.96 0.39
CA GLY A 161 4.91 22.24 -1.00
C GLY A 161 5.99 21.88 -2.03
N ASP A 162 7.22 21.68 -1.58
CA ASP A 162 8.32 21.10 -2.36
C ASP A 162 8.72 19.75 -1.77
N ARG A 163 9.13 18.81 -2.63
CA ARG A 163 9.52 17.45 -2.22
C ARG A 163 10.87 17.46 -1.48
N ASN A 164 10.84 17.03 -0.22
CA ASN A 164 12.04 16.74 0.56
C ASN A 164 12.18 15.23 0.76
N ASP A 165 13.31 14.64 0.34
CA ASP A 165 13.59 13.23 0.62
C ASP A 165 13.86 13.05 2.12
N ILE A 166 12.95 12.35 2.80
CA ILE A 166 13.07 12.07 4.23
C ILE A 166 13.79 10.71 4.38
N PRO A 167 14.97 10.67 5.03
CA PRO A 167 15.72 9.44 5.19
C PRO A 167 15.00 8.46 6.12
N PHE A 168 14.95 7.20 5.69
CA PHE A 168 14.38 6.12 6.49
C PHE A 168 15.20 5.87 7.76
N ASN A 169 14.53 5.88 8.92
CA ASN A 169 15.19 5.56 10.19
C ASN A 169 14.21 4.92 11.19
N GLU A 170 14.52 3.76 11.80
CA GLU A 170 13.63 3.13 12.82
C GLU A 170 13.06 4.12 13.84
N PRO A 171 13.91 4.97 14.47
CA PRO A 171 13.46 5.78 15.59
C PRO A 171 12.30 6.72 15.25
N THR A 172 12.17 7.14 13.99
CA THR A 172 11.06 7.98 13.52
C THR A 172 9.83 7.14 13.16
N PHE A 173 10.02 5.93 12.64
CA PHE A 173 8.92 5.14 12.06
C PHE A 173 8.24 4.24 13.07
N GLN A 174 9.02 3.64 13.96
CA GLN A 174 8.51 2.73 14.98
C GLN A 174 7.41 3.37 15.84
N PRO A 175 7.55 4.63 16.35
CA PRO A 175 6.50 5.25 17.16
C PRO A 175 5.20 5.45 16.39
N VAL A 176 5.27 5.80 15.11
CA VAL A 176 4.06 6.06 14.31
C VAL A 176 3.40 4.76 13.88
N TYR A 177 4.18 3.73 13.55
CA TYR A 177 3.68 2.38 13.38
C TYR A 177 2.92 1.89 14.61
N GLN A 178 3.53 2.03 15.79
CA GLN A 178 2.88 1.66 17.05
C GLN A 178 1.59 2.46 17.26
N ASN A 179 1.58 3.75 16.95
CA ASN A 179 0.36 4.55 17.01
C ASN A 179 -0.73 4.01 16.06
N HIS A 180 -0.43 3.74 14.78
CA HIS A 180 -1.41 3.17 13.84
C HIS A 180 -1.93 1.82 14.30
N LEU A 181 -1.04 0.94 14.78
CA LEU A 181 -1.42 -0.37 15.30
C LEU A 181 -2.34 -0.23 16.52
N ASN A 182 -2.02 0.67 17.46
CA ASN A 182 -2.86 0.94 18.62
C ASN A 182 -4.24 1.51 18.23
N GLN A 183 -4.31 2.41 17.25
CA GLN A 183 -5.59 2.94 16.75
C GLN A 183 -6.43 1.84 16.08
N LEU A 184 -5.81 0.98 15.27
CA LEU A 184 -6.50 -0.17 14.65
C LEU A 184 -7.03 -1.15 15.70
N GLN A 185 -6.24 -1.45 16.73
CA GLN A 185 -6.66 -2.30 17.85
C GLN A 185 -7.81 -1.67 18.63
N LYS A 186 -7.73 -0.37 18.93
CA LYS A 186 -8.81 0.37 19.58
C LYS A 186 -10.09 0.37 18.74
N PHE A 187 -9.98 0.58 17.43
CA PHE A 187 -11.09 0.53 16.51
C PHE A 187 -11.73 -0.87 16.47
N ALA A 188 -10.91 -1.92 16.41
CA ALA A 188 -11.38 -3.30 16.48
C ALA A 188 -12.12 -3.61 17.79
N ALA A 189 -11.62 -3.10 18.92
CA ALA A 189 -12.26 -3.27 20.22
C ALA A 189 -13.62 -2.54 20.29
N LEU A 190 -13.69 -1.29 19.81
CA LEU A 190 -14.91 -0.48 19.83
C LEU A 190 -15.98 -0.95 18.84
N THR A 191 -15.58 -1.66 17.78
CA THR A 191 -16.49 -2.16 16.73
C THR A 191 -16.66 -3.67 16.75
N LYS A 192 -16.26 -4.31 17.86
CA LYS A 192 -16.27 -5.76 18.02
C LYS A 192 -17.63 -6.38 17.72
N ASP A 193 -18.70 -5.79 18.25
CA ASP A 193 -20.08 -6.30 18.10
C ASP A 193 -20.60 -6.23 16.66
N HIS A 194 -19.95 -5.43 15.80
CA HIS A 194 -20.28 -5.30 14.38
C HIS A 194 -19.34 -6.10 13.47
N GLU A 195 -18.27 -6.66 14.03
CA GLU A 195 -17.23 -7.40 13.33
C GLU A 195 -16.62 -6.63 12.15
N ILE A 196 -16.50 -5.31 12.28
CA ILE A 196 -16.03 -4.45 11.19
C ILE A 196 -14.58 -4.80 10.82
N MET A 197 -13.71 -4.92 11.81
CA MET A 197 -12.29 -5.21 11.57
C MET A 197 -12.07 -6.56 10.86
N PRO A 198 -12.62 -7.70 11.33
CA PRO A 198 -12.51 -8.98 10.60
C PRO A 198 -13.01 -8.89 9.15
N LYS A 199 -14.12 -8.19 8.90
CA LYS A 199 -14.67 -8.01 7.55
C LYS A 199 -13.75 -7.16 6.67
N LEU A 200 -13.20 -6.08 7.21
CA LEU A 200 -12.23 -5.22 6.51
C LEU A 200 -10.99 -6.01 6.10
N LEU A 201 -10.37 -6.74 7.03
CA LEU A 201 -9.15 -7.52 6.75
C LEU A 201 -9.41 -8.63 5.72
N SER A 202 -10.57 -9.27 5.79
CA SER A 202 -11.00 -10.26 4.79
C SER A 202 -11.25 -9.61 3.42
N HIS A 203 -11.81 -8.40 3.40
CA HIS A 203 -12.04 -7.66 2.17
C HIS A 203 -10.71 -7.29 1.47
N LEU A 204 -9.72 -6.84 2.24
CA LEU A 204 -8.39 -6.49 1.73
C LEU A 204 -7.67 -7.70 1.10
N ASP A 205 -7.69 -8.85 1.75
CA ASP A 205 -7.13 -10.11 1.23
C ASP A 205 -7.85 -10.56 -0.06
N ASN A 206 -9.19 -10.64 -0.03
CA ASN A 206 -9.98 -11.08 -1.18
C ASN A 206 -9.72 -10.19 -2.42
N ASN A 207 -9.66 -8.88 -2.24
CA ASN A 207 -9.34 -7.95 -3.32
C ASN A 207 -7.90 -8.11 -3.80
N GLY A 208 -6.95 -8.32 -2.89
CA GLY A 208 -5.55 -8.62 -3.23
C GLY A 208 -5.44 -9.87 -4.10
N ARG A 209 -6.07 -10.97 -3.70
CA ARG A 209 -6.08 -12.23 -4.48
C ARG A 209 -6.70 -12.09 -5.86
N ARG A 210 -7.80 -11.33 -5.96
CA ARG A 210 -8.39 -10.96 -7.26
C ARG A 210 -7.42 -10.15 -8.12
N HIS A 211 -6.72 -9.18 -7.52
CA HIS A 211 -5.70 -8.38 -8.22
C HIS A 211 -4.55 -9.26 -8.75
N ALA A 212 -4.09 -10.22 -7.94
CA ALA A 212 -3.09 -11.22 -8.32
C ALA A 212 -3.61 -12.27 -9.33
N LYS A 213 -4.90 -12.21 -9.70
CA LYS A 213 -5.58 -13.11 -10.64
C LYS A 213 -5.62 -14.57 -10.18
N VAL A 214 -5.58 -14.82 -8.87
CA VAL A 214 -5.56 -16.18 -8.29
C VAL A 214 -6.78 -16.98 -8.77
N ASP A 215 -7.96 -16.36 -8.76
CA ASP A 215 -9.24 -17.01 -9.11
C ASP A 215 -9.66 -16.84 -10.58
N ILE A 216 -8.82 -16.22 -11.43
CA ILE A 216 -9.13 -16.05 -12.85
C ILE A 216 -8.61 -17.27 -13.61
N VAL A 217 -9.51 -18.20 -13.94
CA VAL A 217 -9.29 -19.18 -15.01
C VAL A 217 -9.24 -18.41 -16.32
N THR A 218 -8.03 -18.15 -16.83
CA THR A 218 -7.83 -17.43 -18.09
C THR A 218 -8.29 -18.29 -19.25
N ASN A 219 -9.58 -18.23 -19.58
CA ASN A 219 -10.14 -18.85 -20.77
C ASN A 219 -10.68 -17.80 -21.74
N VAL A 220 -9.95 -16.68 -21.90
CA VAL A 220 -10.30 -15.68 -22.89
C VAL A 220 -9.03 -15.30 -23.66
N ALA A 221 -8.81 -16.03 -24.74
CA ALA A 221 -8.02 -15.55 -25.86
C ALA A 221 -8.73 -14.28 -26.40
N HIS A 222 -8.44 -13.13 -25.80
CA HIS A 222 -8.89 -11.85 -26.34
C HIS A 222 -8.21 -11.69 -27.69
N LYS A 223 -8.98 -11.77 -28.78
CA LYS A 223 -8.55 -11.25 -30.06
C LYS A 223 -8.30 -9.76 -29.87
N ARG A 224 -7.02 -9.39 -29.73
CA ARG A 224 -6.56 -8.00 -29.79
C ARG A 224 -6.67 -7.52 -31.23
N THR A 225 -7.89 -7.22 -31.67
CA THR A 225 -8.12 -6.66 -32.99
C THR A 225 -8.67 -5.26 -32.80
N LEU A 226 -7.95 -4.27 -33.35
CA LEU A 226 -8.41 -2.89 -33.40
C LEU A 226 -9.72 -2.87 -34.19
N GLN A 227 -10.79 -2.36 -33.58
CA GLN A 227 -12.09 -2.33 -34.25
C GLN A 227 -12.09 -1.25 -35.34
N ALA A 228 -12.79 -1.53 -36.44
CA ALA A 228 -12.77 -0.67 -37.63
C ALA A 228 -13.39 0.70 -37.38
N ASP A 229 -14.31 0.80 -36.42
CA ASP A 229 -14.93 2.04 -35.96
C ASP A 229 -13.93 2.97 -35.26
N ALA A 230 -13.03 2.43 -34.43
CA ALA A 230 -11.95 3.20 -33.80
C ALA A 230 -10.97 3.77 -34.84
N ILE A 231 -10.72 3.02 -35.93
CA ILE A 231 -9.90 3.49 -37.05
C ILE A 231 -10.64 4.60 -37.81
N ALA A 232 -11.94 4.43 -38.07
CA ALA A 232 -12.75 5.42 -38.77
C ALA A 232 -12.88 6.73 -37.97
N ALA A 233 -13.05 6.64 -36.64
CA ALA A 233 -13.08 7.81 -35.75
C ALA A 233 -11.74 8.57 -35.77
N ALA A 234 -10.61 7.86 -35.71
CA ALA A 234 -9.29 8.49 -35.77
C ALA A 234 -9.02 9.19 -37.12
N ILE A 235 -9.48 8.60 -38.24
CA ILE A 235 -9.40 9.23 -39.56
C ILE A 235 -10.24 10.52 -39.59
N TRP A 236 -11.48 10.44 -39.11
CA TRP A 236 -12.38 11.59 -39.08
C TRP A 236 -11.85 12.73 -38.20
N GLU A 237 -11.29 12.42 -37.03
CA GLU A 237 -10.61 13.40 -36.18
C GLU A 237 -9.43 14.04 -36.92
N PHE A 238 -8.56 13.25 -37.54
CA PHE A 238 -7.42 13.80 -38.31
C PHE A 238 -7.86 14.73 -39.46
N GLU A 239 -8.94 14.38 -40.15
CA GLU A 239 -9.50 15.17 -41.24
C GLU A 239 -10.12 16.49 -40.75
N ILE A 240 -10.84 16.49 -39.62
CA ILE A 240 -11.43 17.71 -39.04
C ILE A 240 -10.35 18.70 -38.60
N TRP A 241 -9.28 18.19 -38.02
CA TRP A 241 -8.20 19.02 -37.52
C TRP A 241 -7.16 19.34 -38.60
N ASN A 242 -7.48 19.02 -39.87
CA ASN A 242 -6.68 19.33 -41.06
C ASN A 242 -5.21 18.86 -40.95
N GLY A 243 -5.02 17.72 -40.29
CA GLY A 243 -3.71 17.12 -40.02
C GLY A 243 -2.97 17.65 -38.79
N ASN A 244 -3.57 18.56 -38.02
CA ASN A 244 -3.08 18.96 -36.70
C ASN A 244 -3.66 18.06 -35.61
N PHE A 245 -2.90 17.80 -34.55
CA PHE A 245 -3.44 17.13 -33.36
C PHE A 245 -4.18 18.16 -32.51
N SER A 246 -5.14 17.71 -31.70
CA SER A 246 -5.82 18.61 -30.77
C SER A 246 -4.81 19.27 -29.85
N GLU A 247 -4.68 20.59 -29.93
CA GLU A 247 -3.98 21.36 -28.91
C GLU A 247 -4.76 21.20 -27.61
N ASP A 248 -4.08 20.75 -26.55
CA ASP A 248 -4.67 20.57 -25.23
C ASP A 248 -5.37 21.88 -24.81
N GLU A 249 -6.69 21.86 -24.67
CA GLU A 249 -7.43 22.97 -24.05
C GLU A 249 -7.01 23.05 -22.56
N GLU A 250 -6.23 24.08 -22.23
CA GLU A 250 -5.72 24.44 -20.88
C GLU A 250 -6.77 24.47 -19.77
#